data_AF-A0A2R4C585-F1
#
_entry.id   AF-A0A2R4C585-F1
#
_cell.length_a   1.000
_cell.length_b   1.000
_cell.length_c   1.000
_cell.angle_alpha   90.00
_cell.angle_beta   90.00
_cell.angle_gamma   90.00
#
_symmetry.space_group_name_H-M   'P 1'
#
loop_
_entity.id
_entity.type
_entity.pdbx_description
1 polymer ?
#
loop_
_entity_poly.entity_id
_entity_poly.type
_entity_poly.pdbx_seq_one_letter_code
_entity_poly.pdbx_strand_id
1 'polypeptide(L)'
;MLTVGQLSRGELDRQLAGAGIRLGTGRFTTCLRSAIPSVADGIHLLYADYPLRPADGFADFHLQLTRPRNLRRWLGPQVTLLYDGRSLFKPLPLDQAFPMFEWGLNWCVSSRANRYLIVHAAVIEKGGRAAILPAPPGSGKSTLCAALVGRGGWRLLSDELTLLRLDDGEIVPLPRPISLKNGSIDVIRDYVPDSVMSRPVTDTVKGTVAHVRAPAASVARAADTARPAWVVFPRYEASAALQAVPLARGDTFMQLAGNCFNYSLLGAEGFTALAGLVEQSAGLRFTYSVLDEALAYFDALAAVP
;
A
#
# COMPACT_ATOMS: atom_id res chain seq x y z
N MET A 1 0.35 -22.79 -6.40
CA MET A 1 0.00 -21.60 -7.21
C MET A 1 1.30 -21.01 -7.69
N LEU A 2 1.44 -20.70 -8.99
CA LEU A 2 2.66 -20.10 -9.52
C LEU A 2 2.83 -18.69 -8.93
N THR A 3 4.02 -18.32 -8.47
CA THR A 3 4.36 -16.96 -8.04
C THR A 3 5.34 -16.29 -9.00
N VAL A 4 5.48 -14.97 -8.90
CA VAL A 4 6.43 -14.21 -9.74
C VAL A 4 7.87 -14.71 -9.58
N GLY A 5 8.31 -14.99 -8.36
CA GLY A 5 9.69 -15.41 -8.07
C GLY A 5 10.05 -16.81 -8.57
N GLN A 6 9.05 -17.58 -9.04
CA GLN A 6 9.27 -18.87 -9.69
C GLN A 6 9.52 -18.75 -11.20
N LEU A 7 9.26 -17.58 -11.79
CA LEU A 7 9.67 -17.30 -13.17
C LEU A 7 11.14 -16.93 -13.19
N SER A 8 11.89 -17.49 -14.14
CA SER A 8 13.21 -16.93 -14.45
C SER A 8 13.07 -15.51 -14.99
N ARG A 9 14.15 -14.74 -14.90
CA ARG A 9 14.15 -13.36 -15.40
C ARG A 9 13.76 -13.25 -16.88
N GLY A 10 14.31 -14.11 -17.73
CA GLY A 10 13.99 -14.12 -19.17
C GLY A 10 12.52 -14.48 -19.46
N GLU A 11 11.91 -15.34 -18.65
CA GLU A 11 10.49 -15.66 -18.77
C GLU A 11 9.60 -14.48 -18.36
N LEU A 12 9.93 -13.83 -17.25
CA LEU A 12 9.22 -12.65 -16.79
C LEU A 12 9.29 -11.51 -17.83
N ASP A 13 10.47 -11.23 -18.36
CA ASP A 13 10.67 -10.21 -19.39
C ASP A 13 9.85 -10.50 -20.65
N ARG A 14 9.89 -11.75 -21.13
CA ARG A 14 9.12 -12.20 -22.31
C ARG A 14 7.61 -12.09 -22.10
N GLN A 15 7.11 -12.50 -20.92
CA GLN A 15 5.69 -12.42 -20.61
C GLN A 15 5.22 -10.96 -20.50
N LEU A 16 5.95 -10.12 -19.77
CA LEU A 16 5.65 -8.69 -19.61
C LEU A 16 5.66 -7.94 -20.96
N ALA A 17 6.61 -8.25 -21.85
CA ALA A 17 6.71 -7.62 -23.17
C ALA A 17 5.60 -8.09 -24.14
N GLY A 18 5.10 -9.31 -23.97
CA GLY A 18 4.08 -9.92 -24.81
C GLY A 18 2.65 -9.66 -24.31
N ALA A 19 1.98 -10.75 -23.91
CA ALA A 19 0.58 -10.74 -23.45
C ALA A 19 0.39 -10.11 -22.06
N GLY A 20 1.46 -9.97 -21.28
CA GLY A 20 1.45 -9.50 -19.91
C GLY A 20 1.37 -10.63 -18.88
N ILE A 21 1.67 -10.29 -17.63
CA ILE A 21 1.45 -11.16 -16.47
C ILE A 21 0.16 -10.75 -15.78
N ARG A 22 -0.48 -11.69 -15.07
CA ARG A 22 -1.66 -11.40 -14.25
C ARG A 22 -1.32 -11.51 -12.80
N LEU A 23 -0.90 -10.38 -12.26
CA LEU A 23 -0.42 -10.24 -10.90
C LEU A 23 -1.60 -10.18 -9.94
N GLY A 24 -1.68 -11.14 -9.02
CA GLY A 24 -2.66 -11.12 -7.94
C GLY A 24 -2.16 -10.31 -6.74
N THR A 25 -2.88 -9.24 -6.38
CA THR A 25 -2.63 -8.45 -5.16
C THR A 25 -3.90 -8.45 -4.31
N GLY A 26 -3.93 -9.32 -3.29
CA GLY A 26 -5.13 -9.54 -2.48
C GLY A 26 -6.30 -10.03 -3.32
N ARG A 27 -7.42 -9.31 -3.28
CA ARG A 27 -8.64 -9.60 -4.06
C ARG A 27 -8.55 -9.19 -5.53
N PHE A 28 -7.60 -8.33 -5.90
CA PHE A 28 -7.51 -7.80 -7.25
C PHE A 28 -6.47 -8.55 -8.09
N THR A 29 -6.75 -8.68 -9.37
CA THR A 29 -5.83 -9.21 -10.38
C THR A 29 -5.56 -8.12 -11.41
N THR A 30 -4.30 -7.75 -11.57
CA THR A 30 -3.87 -6.76 -12.57
C THR A 30 -3.15 -7.45 -13.70
N CYS A 31 -3.64 -7.28 -14.94
CA CYS A 31 -2.89 -7.60 -16.13
C CYS A 31 -1.85 -6.49 -16.37
N LEU A 32 -0.58 -6.81 -16.21
CA LEU A 32 0.54 -5.88 -16.38
C LEU A 32 1.34 -6.21 -17.64
N ARG A 33 1.52 -5.21 -18.49
CA ARG A 33 2.36 -5.27 -19.70
C ARG A 33 3.45 -4.20 -19.66
N SER A 34 4.71 -4.59 -19.90
CA SER A 34 5.80 -3.65 -20.09
C SER A 34 7.00 -4.30 -20.75
N ALA A 35 7.64 -3.59 -21.69
CA ALA A 35 8.95 -3.96 -22.22
C ALA A 35 10.10 -3.19 -21.53
N ILE A 36 9.84 -2.55 -20.38
CA ILE A 36 10.81 -1.71 -19.66
C ILE A 36 11.53 -2.59 -18.62
N PRO A 37 12.87 -2.76 -18.72
CA PRO A 37 13.62 -3.64 -17.81
C PRO A 37 13.46 -3.29 -16.32
N SER A 38 13.47 -1.99 -15.98
CA SER A 38 13.32 -1.53 -14.59
C SER A 38 11.97 -1.87 -13.96
N VAL A 39 10.93 -2.08 -14.77
CA VAL A 39 9.63 -2.57 -14.28
C VAL A 39 9.76 -4.05 -13.93
N ALA A 40 10.36 -4.86 -14.80
CA ALA A 40 10.60 -6.28 -14.52
C ALA A 40 11.53 -6.49 -13.31
N ASP A 41 12.57 -5.66 -13.16
CA ASP A 41 13.45 -5.64 -11.99
C ASP A 41 12.64 -5.44 -10.69
N GLY A 42 11.81 -4.39 -10.66
CA GLY A 42 11.00 -4.07 -9.48
C GLY A 42 9.95 -5.13 -9.16
N ILE A 43 9.30 -5.69 -10.19
CA ILE A 43 8.33 -6.78 -10.04
C ILE A 43 9.03 -8.04 -9.49
N HIS A 44 10.15 -8.44 -10.06
CA HIS A 44 10.89 -9.62 -9.59
C HIS A 44 11.40 -9.43 -8.16
N LEU A 45 11.85 -8.23 -7.79
CA LEU A 45 12.38 -7.95 -6.45
C LEU A 45 11.27 -7.89 -5.38
N LEU A 46 10.22 -7.12 -5.63
CA LEU A 46 9.23 -6.72 -4.63
C LEU A 46 7.94 -7.54 -4.67
N TYR A 47 7.67 -8.21 -5.80
CA TYR A 47 6.47 -9.01 -6.00
C TYR A 47 6.74 -10.51 -6.13
N ALA A 48 7.94 -11.00 -5.80
CA ALA A 48 8.31 -12.41 -5.95
C ALA A 48 7.35 -13.41 -5.27
N ASP A 49 6.77 -13.07 -4.12
CA ASP A 49 5.84 -13.96 -3.39
C ASP A 49 4.40 -13.92 -3.92
N TYR A 50 4.11 -13.03 -4.87
CA TYR A 50 2.73 -12.76 -5.28
C TYR A 50 2.30 -13.77 -6.33
N PRO A 51 1.07 -14.25 -6.25
CA PRO A 51 0.57 -15.25 -7.16
C PRO A 51 0.36 -14.68 -8.55
N LEU A 52 0.73 -15.47 -9.55
CA LEU A 52 0.35 -15.27 -10.95
C LEU A 52 -0.93 -16.04 -11.23
N ARG A 53 -1.94 -15.33 -11.74
CA ARG A 53 -3.19 -15.94 -12.22
C ARG A 53 -3.01 -16.49 -13.65
N PRO A 54 -3.80 -17.49 -14.05
CA PRO A 54 -3.76 -18.04 -15.40
C PRO A 54 -3.87 -16.96 -16.48
N ALA A 55 -3.12 -17.13 -17.58
CA ALA A 55 -3.01 -16.15 -18.67
C ALA A 55 -4.33 -15.87 -19.41
N ASP A 56 -5.33 -16.73 -19.25
CA ASP A 56 -6.64 -16.74 -19.90
C ASP A 56 -7.81 -16.34 -18.98
N GLY A 57 -7.63 -16.34 -17.65
CA GLY A 57 -8.66 -15.91 -16.67
C GLY A 57 -9.12 -14.43 -16.72
N PHE A 58 -9.65 -13.91 -15.62
CA PHE A 58 -10.07 -12.52 -15.50
C PHE A 58 -8.97 -11.62 -14.90
N ALA A 59 -8.95 -10.34 -15.28
CA ALA A 59 -8.17 -9.29 -14.62
C ALA A 59 -9.07 -8.08 -14.37
N ASP A 60 -9.05 -7.55 -13.15
CA ASP A 60 -9.80 -6.37 -12.74
C ASP A 60 -9.28 -5.11 -13.44
N PHE A 61 -7.96 -5.04 -13.63
CA PHE A 61 -7.28 -3.87 -14.19
C PHE A 61 -6.30 -4.27 -15.28
N HIS A 62 -6.25 -3.50 -16.38
CA HIS A 62 -5.26 -3.66 -17.44
C HIS A 62 -4.31 -2.46 -17.48
N LEU A 63 -3.07 -2.68 -17.06
CA LEU A 63 -2.02 -1.66 -17.03
C LEU A 63 -0.93 -1.96 -18.05
N GLN A 64 -0.52 -0.92 -18.78
CA GLN A 64 0.61 -0.98 -19.70
C GLN A 64 1.58 0.17 -19.45
N LEU A 65 2.84 -0.15 -19.15
CA LEU A 65 3.92 0.83 -19.09
C LEU A 65 4.73 0.77 -20.39
N THR A 66 4.71 1.88 -21.12
CA THR A 66 5.36 2.00 -22.43
C THR A 66 6.24 3.23 -22.50
N ARG A 67 7.23 3.20 -23.40
CA ARG A 67 8.03 4.38 -23.75
C ARG A 67 7.31 5.11 -24.89
N PRO A 68 7.00 6.41 -24.76
CA PRO A 68 6.37 7.15 -25.84
C PRO A 68 7.29 7.16 -27.07
N ARG A 69 6.71 6.98 -28.27
CA ARG A 69 7.45 6.92 -29.54
C ARG A 69 7.75 8.31 -30.09
N ASN A 70 8.18 9.24 -29.24
CA ASN A 70 8.50 10.61 -29.62
C ASN A 70 10.02 10.83 -29.77
N LEU A 71 10.42 11.88 -30.49
CA LEU A 71 11.84 12.22 -30.70
C LEU A 71 12.55 12.62 -29.40
N ARG A 72 11.80 13.00 -28.35
CA ARG A 72 12.33 13.38 -27.04
C ARG A 72 13.02 12.23 -26.30
N ARG A 73 12.79 10.97 -26.72
CA ARG A 73 13.44 9.76 -26.14
C ARG A 73 14.97 9.82 -26.08
N TRP A 74 15.60 10.62 -26.94
CA TRP A 74 17.05 10.75 -27.03
C TRP A 74 17.63 11.80 -26.06
N LEU A 75 16.81 12.78 -25.64
CA LEU A 75 17.23 13.87 -24.74
C LEU A 75 16.77 13.65 -23.30
N GLY A 76 15.68 12.89 -23.11
CA GLY A 76 15.14 12.53 -21.80
C GLY A 76 14.17 11.37 -21.95
N PRO A 77 14.59 10.12 -21.68
CA PRO A 77 13.71 8.97 -21.83
C PRO A 77 12.54 9.06 -20.85
N GLN A 78 11.34 8.80 -21.34
CA GLN A 78 10.11 8.90 -20.56
C GLN A 78 9.37 7.56 -20.50
N VAL A 79 8.44 7.48 -19.56
CA VAL A 79 7.47 6.40 -19.41
C VAL A 79 6.05 6.97 -19.38
N THR A 80 5.11 6.21 -19.93
CA THR A 80 3.68 6.50 -19.87
C THR A 80 2.97 5.25 -19.35
N LEU A 81 2.09 5.46 -18.37
CA LEU A 81 1.19 4.43 -17.85
C LEU A 81 -0.17 4.55 -18.54
N LEU A 82 -0.56 3.47 -19.21
CA LEU A 82 -1.87 3.33 -19.82
C LEU A 82 -2.75 2.42 -18.96
N TYR A 83 -4.01 2.81 -18.79
CA TYR A 83 -5.09 2.00 -18.23
C TYR A 83 -6.16 1.85 -19.31
N ASP A 84 -6.49 0.61 -19.67
CA ASP A 84 -7.40 0.29 -20.79
C ASP A 84 -7.05 1.07 -22.07
N GLY A 85 -5.75 1.21 -22.35
CA GLY A 85 -5.20 1.92 -23.52
C GLY A 85 -5.17 3.45 -23.42
N ARG A 86 -5.66 4.05 -22.33
CA ARG A 86 -5.68 5.50 -22.11
C ARG A 86 -4.63 5.93 -21.10
N SER A 87 -3.94 7.04 -21.36
CA SER A 87 -2.94 7.58 -20.43
C SER A 87 -3.57 8.01 -19.12
N LEU A 88 -3.10 7.45 -18.00
CA LEU A 88 -3.57 7.82 -16.67
C LEU A 88 -2.99 9.14 -16.18
N PHE A 89 -1.70 9.35 -16.47
CA PHE A 89 -0.94 10.51 -16.00
C PHE A 89 -0.17 11.16 -17.15
N LYS A 90 0.44 12.32 -16.88
CA LYS A 90 1.44 12.89 -17.78
C LYS A 90 2.67 11.97 -17.84
N PRO A 91 3.41 11.93 -18.96
CA PRO A 91 4.65 11.18 -19.05
C PRO A 91 5.66 11.60 -17.98
N LEU A 92 6.32 10.63 -17.36
CA LEU A 92 7.34 10.82 -16.33
C LEU A 92 8.72 10.39 -16.83
N PRO A 93 9.82 10.80 -16.18
CA PRO A 93 11.14 10.22 -16.40
C PRO A 93 11.12 8.67 -16.32
N LEU A 94 11.88 8.01 -17.19
CA LEU A 94 11.86 6.55 -17.31
C LEU A 94 12.30 5.81 -16.03
N ASP A 95 13.18 6.41 -15.24
CA ASP A 95 13.61 5.88 -13.95
C ASP A 95 12.47 5.76 -12.92
N GLN A 96 11.40 6.55 -13.09
CA GLN A 96 10.18 6.53 -12.30
C GLN A 96 9.15 5.49 -12.79
N ALA A 97 9.50 4.62 -13.75
CA ALA A 97 8.57 3.61 -14.28
C ALA A 97 7.96 2.71 -13.21
N PHE A 98 8.77 2.18 -12.28
CA PHE A 98 8.24 1.33 -11.20
C PHE A 98 7.38 2.11 -10.19
N PRO A 99 7.81 3.28 -9.66
CA PRO A 99 6.92 4.14 -8.87
C PRO A 99 5.60 4.50 -9.58
N MET A 100 5.64 4.77 -10.89
CA MET A 100 4.45 5.07 -11.69
C MET A 100 3.50 3.87 -11.74
N PHE A 101 4.03 2.64 -11.82
CA PHE A 101 3.24 1.42 -11.72
C PHE A 101 2.51 1.31 -10.37
N GLU A 102 3.20 1.54 -9.24
CA GLU A 102 2.58 1.54 -7.90
C GLU A 102 1.45 2.56 -7.78
N TRP A 103 1.67 3.78 -8.28
CA TRP A 103 0.63 4.82 -8.29
C TRP A 103 -0.55 4.43 -9.20
N GLY A 104 -0.27 3.72 -10.29
CA GLY A 104 -1.28 3.12 -11.17
C GLY A 104 -2.18 2.14 -10.43
N LEU A 105 -1.60 1.21 -9.67
CA LEU A 105 -2.34 0.27 -8.84
C LEU A 105 -3.21 0.98 -7.80
N ASN A 106 -2.64 1.98 -7.11
CA ASN A 106 -3.40 2.80 -6.16
C ASN A 106 -4.62 3.44 -6.81
N TRP A 107 -4.41 4.10 -7.95
CA TRP A 107 -5.47 4.78 -8.67
C TRP A 107 -6.56 3.83 -9.14
N CYS A 108 -6.19 2.64 -9.63
CA CYS A 108 -7.14 1.63 -10.08
C CYS A 108 -8.07 1.21 -8.92
N VAL A 109 -7.49 0.87 -7.78
CA VAL A 109 -8.27 0.45 -6.60
C VAL A 109 -9.11 1.60 -6.07
N SER A 110 -8.50 2.76 -5.81
CA SER A 110 -9.19 3.91 -5.20
C SER A 110 -10.34 4.46 -6.05
N SER A 111 -10.24 4.32 -7.38
CA SER A 111 -11.22 4.90 -8.32
C SER A 111 -12.29 3.91 -8.77
N ARG A 112 -12.06 2.60 -8.64
CA ARG A 112 -12.94 1.56 -9.21
C ARG A 112 -13.53 0.60 -8.18
N ALA A 113 -12.89 0.40 -7.03
CA ALA A 113 -13.29 -0.63 -6.06
C ALA A 113 -14.40 -0.14 -5.11
N ASN A 114 -15.53 0.36 -5.65
CA ASN A 114 -16.61 0.97 -4.85
C ASN A 114 -17.47 -0.02 -4.06
N ARG A 115 -17.15 -1.33 -4.09
CA ARG A 115 -17.69 -2.30 -3.12
C ARG A 115 -17.04 -2.19 -1.72
N TYR A 116 -16.05 -1.32 -1.59
CA TYR A 116 -15.35 -1.04 -0.36
C TYR A 116 -15.43 0.46 -0.05
N LEU A 117 -15.57 0.80 1.23
CA LEU A 117 -15.20 2.12 1.70
C LEU A 117 -13.67 2.18 1.78
N ILE A 118 -13.06 3.13 1.06
CA ILE A 118 -11.61 3.20 0.90
C ILE A 118 -11.07 4.37 1.71
N VAL A 119 -10.26 4.08 2.72
CA VAL A 119 -9.60 5.07 3.58
C VAL A 119 -8.12 5.18 3.20
N HIS A 120 -7.62 6.41 3.05
CA HIS A 120 -6.19 6.69 2.91
C HIS A 120 -5.50 6.47 4.28
N ALA A 121 -5.13 5.22 4.53
CA ALA A 121 -4.55 4.78 5.78
C ALA A 121 -3.73 3.50 5.56
N ALA A 122 -2.68 3.35 6.36
CA ALA A 122 -2.05 2.05 6.54
C ALA A 122 -2.92 1.23 7.49
N VAL A 123 -2.86 -0.07 7.39
CA VAL A 123 -3.57 -0.98 8.27
C VAL A 123 -2.74 -2.24 8.48
N ILE A 124 -2.64 -2.62 9.75
CA ILE A 124 -1.85 -3.75 10.23
C ILE A 124 -2.72 -4.60 11.15
N GLU A 125 -2.40 -5.89 11.27
CA GLU A 125 -3.19 -6.84 12.05
C GLU A 125 -2.34 -7.65 13.02
N LYS A 126 -2.91 -7.92 14.21
CA LYS A 126 -2.39 -8.86 15.19
C LYS A 126 -3.56 -9.53 15.90
N GLY A 127 -3.58 -10.87 15.95
CA GLY A 127 -4.63 -11.64 16.62
C GLY A 127 -6.03 -11.49 16.00
N GLY A 128 -6.15 -11.28 14.69
CA GLY A 128 -7.41 -11.05 13.97
C GLY A 128 -7.96 -9.63 14.08
N ARG A 129 -7.26 -8.74 14.79
CA ARG A 129 -7.68 -7.36 15.06
C ARG A 129 -6.79 -6.38 14.30
N ALA A 130 -7.41 -5.43 13.61
CA ALA A 130 -6.75 -4.45 12.78
C ALA A 130 -6.58 -3.11 13.50
N ALA A 131 -5.37 -2.57 13.43
CA ALA A 131 -5.07 -1.18 13.74
C ALA A 131 -4.97 -0.39 12.43
N ILE A 132 -5.89 0.56 12.26
CA ILE A 132 -5.93 1.48 11.13
C ILE A 132 -5.13 2.71 11.52
N LEU A 133 -4.25 3.16 10.63
CA LEU A 133 -3.31 4.27 10.82
C LEU A 133 -3.59 5.40 9.80
N PRO A 134 -4.70 6.15 9.94
CA PRO A 134 -4.99 7.26 9.06
C PRO A 134 -4.07 8.41 9.39
N ALA A 135 -3.43 8.99 8.38
CA ALA A 135 -2.60 10.15 8.61
C ALA A 135 -2.35 10.95 7.33
N PRO A 136 -2.23 12.29 7.45
CA PRO A 136 -1.82 13.11 6.33
C PRO A 136 -0.41 12.72 5.87
N PRO A 137 -0.04 13.01 4.60
CA PRO A 137 1.32 12.81 4.12
C PRO A 137 2.37 13.49 5.03
N GLY A 138 3.47 12.79 5.32
CA GLY A 138 4.56 13.31 6.14
C GLY A 138 4.46 13.07 7.65
N SER A 139 3.36 12.48 8.12
CA SER A 139 3.11 12.12 9.53
C SER A 139 3.96 10.97 10.10
N GLY A 140 4.76 10.28 9.27
CA GLY A 140 5.51 9.09 9.67
C GLY A 140 4.74 7.76 9.53
N LYS A 141 3.51 7.77 9.00
CA LYS A 141 2.65 6.57 8.84
C LYS A 141 3.36 5.35 8.21
N SER A 142 3.94 5.52 7.02
CA SER A 142 4.60 4.39 6.33
C SER A 142 5.86 3.91 7.05
N THR A 143 6.55 4.82 7.75
CA THR A 143 7.70 4.49 8.61
C THR A 143 7.26 3.66 9.83
N LEU A 144 6.21 4.10 10.54
CA LEU A 144 5.64 3.35 11.66
C LEU A 144 5.11 1.98 11.20
N CYS A 145 4.40 1.94 10.07
CA CYS A 145 3.90 0.70 9.46
C CYS A 145 5.04 -0.28 9.17
N ALA A 146 6.11 0.19 8.50
CA ALA A 146 7.28 -0.64 8.22
C ALA A 146 7.95 -1.17 9.49
N ALA A 147 8.06 -0.35 10.54
CA ALA A 147 8.64 -0.77 11.82
C ALA A 147 7.78 -1.82 12.54
N LEU A 148 6.46 -1.61 12.64
CA LEU A 148 5.53 -2.54 13.28
C LEU A 148 5.45 -3.89 12.56
N VAL A 149 5.52 -3.86 11.23
CA VAL A 149 5.53 -5.07 10.40
C VAL A 149 6.89 -5.77 10.44
N GLY A 150 7.98 -5.01 10.37
CA GLY A 150 9.35 -5.54 10.29
C GLY A 150 9.88 -6.09 11.60
N ARG A 151 9.50 -5.49 12.74
CA ARG A 151 10.00 -5.87 14.08
C ARG A 151 8.91 -6.09 15.13
N GLY A 152 7.72 -5.50 14.98
CA GLY A 152 6.62 -5.63 15.95
C GLY A 152 5.75 -6.88 15.79
N GLY A 153 6.03 -7.72 14.79
CA GLY A 153 5.28 -8.96 14.54
C GLY A 153 3.84 -8.73 14.03
N TRP A 154 3.54 -7.53 13.53
CA TRP A 154 2.25 -7.23 12.94
C TRP A 154 2.19 -7.71 11.48
N ARG A 155 1.04 -8.25 11.06
CA ARG A 155 0.79 -8.57 9.65
C ARG A 155 0.44 -7.27 8.91
N LEU A 156 1.04 -7.06 7.75
CA LEU A 156 0.66 -5.97 6.85
C LEU A 156 -0.67 -6.31 6.18
N LEU A 157 -1.68 -5.45 6.33
CA LEU A 157 -2.88 -5.52 5.50
C LEU A 157 -2.79 -4.54 4.33
N SER A 158 -2.34 -3.30 4.56
CA SER A 158 -2.00 -2.33 3.50
C SER A 158 -1.17 -1.19 4.08
N ASP A 159 -0.36 -0.49 3.27
CA ASP A 159 0.26 0.77 3.69
C ASP A 159 -0.49 2.01 3.20
N GLU A 160 -1.28 1.92 2.13
CA GLU A 160 -1.83 3.13 1.47
C GLU A 160 -3.35 3.13 1.39
N LEU A 161 -3.98 1.97 1.14
CA LEU A 161 -5.42 1.87 0.92
C LEU A 161 -6.02 0.85 1.89
N THR A 162 -6.67 1.34 2.94
CA THR A 162 -7.48 0.50 3.83
C THR A 162 -8.82 0.27 3.19
N LEU A 163 -9.17 -1.00 2.96
CA LEU A 163 -10.42 -1.41 2.32
C LEU A 163 -11.36 -1.98 3.37
N LEU A 164 -12.43 -1.24 3.68
CA LEU A 164 -13.51 -1.71 4.52
C LEU A 164 -14.61 -2.30 3.63
N ARG A 165 -14.91 -3.58 3.78
CA ARG A 165 -15.99 -4.23 3.02
C ARG A 165 -17.34 -3.77 3.56
N LEU A 166 -18.20 -3.30 2.65
CA LEU A 166 -19.51 -2.74 3.02
C LEU A 166 -20.45 -3.79 3.61
N ASP A 167 -20.34 -5.05 3.16
CA ASP A 167 -21.25 -6.14 3.53
C ASP A 167 -21.15 -6.52 5.02
N ASP A 168 -19.95 -6.51 5.61
CA ASP A 168 -19.70 -7.03 6.97
C ASP A 168 -18.75 -6.18 7.83
N GLY A 169 -18.23 -5.06 7.31
CA GLY A 169 -17.34 -4.18 8.05
C GLY A 169 -15.95 -4.78 8.35
N GLU A 170 -15.57 -5.86 7.68
CA GLU A 170 -14.23 -6.45 7.80
C GLU A 170 -13.22 -5.68 6.93
N ILE A 171 -11.98 -5.60 7.42
CA ILE A 171 -10.85 -5.04 6.65
C ILE A 171 -10.32 -6.10 5.70
N VAL A 172 -10.31 -5.76 4.41
CA VAL A 172 -9.81 -6.63 3.35
C VAL A 172 -8.34 -6.34 3.07
N PRO A 173 -7.45 -7.35 3.14
CA PRO A 173 -6.03 -7.14 2.89
C PRO A 173 -5.74 -6.76 1.43
N LEU A 174 -4.84 -5.80 1.27
CA LEU A 174 -4.16 -5.45 0.03
C LEU A 174 -2.65 -5.26 0.33
N PRO A 175 -1.93 -6.33 0.73
CA PRO A 175 -0.55 -6.24 1.20
C PRO A 175 0.36 -6.03 -0.01
N ARG A 176 0.63 -4.77 -0.33
CA ARG A 176 1.57 -4.33 -1.36
C ARG A 176 2.85 -3.74 -0.74
N PRO A 177 3.93 -3.54 -1.51
CA PRO A 177 5.14 -2.93 -0.99
C PRO A 177 4.87 -1.60 -0.27
N ILE A 178 5.53 -1.38 0.87
CA ILE A 178 5.39 -0.18 1.69
C ILE A 178 6.18 0.97 1.04
N SER A 179 5.57 2.14 0.86
CA SER A 179 6.19 3.26 0.17
C SER A 179 6.85 4.23 1.16
N LEU A 180 8.18 4.23 1.22
CA LEU A 180 8.97 5.13 2.05
C LEU A 180 9.47 6.33 1.27
N LYS A 181 9.68 7.44 1.97
CA LYS A 181 10.09 8.71 1.37
C LYS A 181 11.22 9.37 2.12
N ASN A 182 12.12 10.01 1.37
CA ASN A 182 13.18 10.86 1.90
C ASN A 182 13.96 10.15 3.03
N GLY A 183 14.21 10.83 4.16
CA GLY A 183 14.95 10.26 5.29
C GLY A 183 14.31 9.03 5.93
N SER A 184 13.02 8.74 5.70
CA SER A 184 12.41 7.50 6.21
C SER A 184 12.98 6.23 5.55
N ILE A 185 13.59 6.37 4.38
CA ILE A 185 14.26 5.28 3.67
C ILE A 185 15.42 4.77 4.51
N ASP A 186 16.29 5.68 4.98
CA ASP A 186 17.48 5.33 5.74
C ASP A 186 17.11 4.88 7.15
N VAL A 187 16.14 5.55 7.80
CA VAL A 187 15.61 5.12 9.11
C VAL A 187 15.17 3.66 9.09
N ILE A 188 14.41 3.23 8.07
CA ILE A 188 13.94 1.83 8.00
C ILE A 188 15.04 0.88 7.56
N ARG A 189 15.95 1.31 6.68
CA ARG A 189 17.11 0.51 6.29
C ARG A 189 17.95 0.13 7.52
N ASP A 190 18.16 1.08 8.43
CA ASP A 190 18.94 0.85 9.65
C ASP A 190 18.13 0.10 10.72
N TYR A 191 16.84 0.43 10.86
CA TYR A 191 15.99 -0.13 11.90
C TYR A 191 15.50 -1.55 11.60
N VAL A 192 15.33 -1.90 10.31
CA VAL A 192 14.89 -3.22 9.81
C VAL A 192 15.87 -3.69 8.72
N PRO A 193 17.10 -4.09 9.08
CA PRO A 193 18.19 -4.35 8.13
C PRO A 193 17.91 -5.51 7.17
N ASP A 194 17.09 -6.49 7.59
CA ASP A 194 16.72 -7.64 6.76
C ASP A 194 15.62 -7.31 5.73
N SER A 195 15.12 -6.07 5.71
CA SER A 195 14.09 -5.66 4.77
C SER A 195 14.62 -5.55 3.33
N VAL A 196 13.94 -6.21 2.40
CA VAL A 196 14.23 -6.08 0.96
C VAL A 196 13.60 -4.79 0.46
N MET A 197 14.41 -3.88 -0.08
CA MET A 197 13.96 -2.57 -0.54
C MET A 197 14.41 -2.30 -1.98
N SER A 198 13.58 -1.59 -2.77
CA SER A 198 14.03 -1.09 -4.07
C SER A 198 15.14 -0.05 -3.92
N ARG A 199 15.87 0.19 -5.02
CA ARG A 199 16.70 1.40 -5.11
C ARG A 199 15.85 2.65 -4.88
N PRO A 200 16.39 3.70 -4.23
CA PRO A 200 15.74 5.00 -4.19
C PRO A 200 15.61 5.59 -5.59
N VAL A 201 14.47 6.23 -5.85
CA VAL A 201 14.21 7.00 -7.08
C VAL A 201 14.02 8.46 -6.69
N THR A 202 14.87 9.35 -7.22
CA THR A 202 14.87 10.79 -6.94
C THR A 202 13.89 11.53 -7.85
N ASP A 203 13.71 12.84 -7.61
CA ASP A 203 12.95 13.76 -8.46
C ASP A 203 11.51 13.34 -8.76
N THR A 204 10.89 12.59 -7.84
CA THR A 204 9.44 12.33 -7.90
C THR A 204 8.68 13.52 -7.32
N VAL A 205 7.41 13.69 -7.69
CA VAL A 205 6.50 14.69 -7.07
C VAL A 205 6.42 14.53 -5.53
N LYS A 206 6.77 13.34 -5.02
CA LYS A 206 6.76 12.97 -3.59
C LYS A 206 8.15 13.03 -2.93
N GLY A 207 9.18 13.54 -3.60
CA GLY A 207 10.58 13.51 -3.15
C GLY A 207 11.31 12.22 -3.58
N THR A 208 12.29 11.77 -2.79
CA THR A 208 12.93 10.47 -3.03
C THR A 208 12.02 9.36 -2.52
N VAL A 209 11.76 8.32 -3.33
CA VAL A 209 10.88 7.20 -2.98
C VAL A 209 11.62 5.87 -3.08
N ALA A 210 11.42 5.00 -2.10
CA ALA A 210 11.81 3.59 -2.16
C ALA A 210 10.67 2.72 -1.63
N HIS A 211 10.59 1.47 -2.09
CA HIS A 211 9.54 0.54 -1.69
C HIS A 211 10.14 -0.64 -0.94
N VAL A 212 9.56 -0.98 0.21
CA VAL A 212 9.93 -2.16 1.00
C VAL A 212 9.00 -3.31 0.62
N ARG A 213 9.57 -4.48 0.31
CA ARG A 213 8.83 -5.69 -0.01
C ARG A 213 7.89 -6.05 1.15
N ALA A 214 6.63 -6.34 0.83
CA ALA A 214 5.69 -6.87 1.82
C ALA A 214 6.17 -8.24 2.32
N PRO A 215 6.06 -8.56 3.63
CA PRO A 215 6.45 -9.87 4.12
C PRO A 215 5.68 -11.00 3.45
N ALA A 216 6.35 -12.10 3.10
CA ALA A 216 5.74 -13.25 2.44
C ALA A 216 4.51 -13.80 3.21
N ALA A 217 4.58 -13.81 4.54
CA ALA A 217 3.46 -14.22 5.40
C ALA A 217 2.22 -13.33 5.26
N SER A 218 2.41 -12.02 5.00
CA SER A 218 1.31 -11.09 4.75
C SER A 218 0.67 -11.36 3.39
N VAL A 219 1.50 -11.62 2.36
CA VAL A 219 1.04 -11.96 1.00
C VAL A 219 0.30 -13.30 0.97
N ALA A 220 0.83 -14.33 1.65
CA ALA A 220 0.21 -15.65 1.75
C ALA A 220 -1.18 -15.61 2.39
N ARG A 221 -1.36 -14.71 3.36
CA ARG A 221 -2.61 -14.47 4.09
C ARG A 221 -3.45 -13.34 3.52
N ALA A 222 -3.27 -12.99 2.25
CA ALA A 222 -4.00 -11.87 1.64
C ALA A 222 -5.52 -12.10 1.46
N ALA A 223 -6.00 -13.33 1.74
CA ALA A 223 -7.43 -13.65 1.78
C ALA A 223 -8.05 -13.49 3.18
N ASP A 224 -7.25 -13.53 4.26
CA ASP A 224 -7.75 -13.53 5.63
C ASP A 224 -8.04 -12.10 6.07
N THR A 225 -9.31 -11.76 6.20
CA THR A 225 -9.76 -10.43 6.66
C THR A 225 -9.45 -10.23 8.14
N ALA A 226 -9.65 -9.00 8.62
CA ALA A 226 -9.48 -8.65 10.02
C ALA A 226 -10.56 -7.69 10.50
N ARG A 227 -10.93 -7.83 11.77
CA ARG A 227 -11.89 -6.93 12.42
C ARG A 227 -11.20 -5.62 12.78
N PRO A 228 -11.72 -4.45 12.41
CA PRO A 228 -11.16 -3.20 12.89
C PRO A 228 -11.36 -3.12 14.41
N ALA A 229 -10.30 -2.75 15.12
CA ALA A 229 -10.29 -2.66 16.57
C ALA A 229 -9.71 -1.34 17.07
N TRP A 230 -8.81 -0.72 16.31
CA TRP A 230 -8.20 0.55 16.66
C TRP A 230 -8.09 1.47 15.45
N VAL A 231 -8.36 2.74 15.69
CA VAL A 231 -8.07 3.84 14.77
C VAL A 231 -7.05 4.73 15.47
N VAL A 232 -5.79 4.56 15.10
CA VAL A 232 -4.67 5.27 15.70
C VAL A 232 -4.21 6.32 14.70
N PHE A 233 -4.25 7.60 15.07
CA PHE A 233 -3.77 8.70 14.24
C PHE A 233 -2.30 8.99 14.60
N PRO A 234 -1.32 8.43 13.87
CA PRO A 234 0.09 8.62 14.21
C PRO A 234 0.58 10.00 13.82
N ARG A 235 1.47 10.55 14.64
CA ARG A 235 2.25 11.76 14.38
C ARG A 235 3.66 11.57 14.90
N TYR A 236 4.61 11.46 13.98
CA TYR A 236 6.02 11.59 14.31
C TYR A 236 6.34 13.04 14.66
N GLU A 237 6.96 13.25 15.81
CA GLU A 237 7.45 14.56 16.24
C GLU A 237 8.82 14.39 16.91
N ALA A 238 9.85 14.99 16.33
CA ALA A 238 11.23 14.82 16.80
C ALA A 238 11.34 15.22 18.27
N SER A 239 11.99 14.38 19.07
CA SER A 239 12.19 14.57 20.52
C SER A 239 10.92 14.68 21.37
N ALA A 240 9.74 14.42 20.81
CA ALA A 240 8.51 14.37 21.60
C ALA A 240 8.47 13.10 22.47
N ALA A 241 7.96 13.24 23.69
CA ALA A 241 7.60 12.09 24.51
C ALA A 241 6.43 11.33 23.86
N LEU A 242 6.41 10.00 24.03
CA LEU A 242 5.29 9.19 23.58
C LEU A 242 4.01 9.61 24.30
N GLN A 243 2.96 9.90 23.52
CA GLN A 243 1.64 10.23 24.04
C GLN A 243 0.56 9.51 23.24
N ALA A 244 -0.34 8.85 23.96
CA ALA A 244 -1.54 8.25 23.40
C ALA A 244 -2.78 8.82 24.10
N VAL A 245 -3.59 9.57 23.37
CA VAL A 245 -4.77 10.25 23.92
C VAL A 245 -6.03 9.67 23.26
N PRO A 246 -6.99 9.12 24.03
CA PRO A 246 -8.27 8.68 23.49
C PRO A 246 -8.99 9.81 22.74
N LEU A 247 -9.63 9.45 21.64
CA LEU A 247 -10.49 10.34 20.86
C LEU A 247 -11.95 9.94 21.01
N ALA A 248 -12.83 10.94 21.06
CA ALA A 248 -14.26 10.69 21.00
C ALA A 248 -14.62 10.04 19.65
N ARG A 249 -15.70 9.24 19.65
CA ARG A 249 -16.18 8.57 18.44
C ARG A 249 -16.51 9.56 17.32
N GLY A 250 -17.17 10.68 17.64
CA GLY A 250 -17.46 11.73 16.66
C GLY A 250 -16.20 12.31 16.00
N ASP A 251 -15.17 12.61 16.79
CA ASP A 251 -13.90 13.14 16.25
C ASP A 251 -13.17 12.12 15.38
N THR A 252 -13.20 10.84 15.79
CA THR A 252 -12.63 9.72 15.04
C THR A 252 -13.33 9.56 13.69
N PHE A 253 -14.67 9.60 13.71
CA PHE A 253 -15.50 9.53 12.50
C PHE A 253 -15.18 10.69 11.54
N MET A 254 -15.19 11.92 12.03
CA MET A 254 -14.96 13.10 11.18
C MET A 254 -13.57 13.08 10.54
N GLN A 255 -12.54 12.68 11.29
CA GLN A 255 -11.18 12.57 10.75
C GLN A 255 -11.06 11.43 9.72
N LEU A 256 -11.67 10.27 9.97
CA LEU A 256 -11.67 9.18 8.99
C LEU A 256 -12.43 9.55 7.72
N ALA A 257 -13.60 10.18 7.85
CA ALA A 257 -14.41 10.61 6.71
C ALA A 257 -13.61 11.54 5.78
N GLY A 258 -12.84 12.46 6.37
CA GLY A 258 -11.93 13.35 5.62
C GLY A 258 -10.76 12.64 4.93
N ASN A 259 -10.45 11.40 5.30
CA ASN A 259 -9.42 10.56 4.66
C ASN A 259 -10.00 9.51 3.70
N CYS A 260 -11.31 9.46 3.51
CA CYS A 260 -11.94 8.51 2.60
C CYS A 260 -11.91 9.01 1.15
N PHE A 261 -11.59 8.12 0.20
CA PHE A 261 -11.56 8.46 -1.23
C PHE A 261 -12.96 8.57 -1.84
N ASN A 262 -13.87 7.69 -1.42
CA ASN A 262 -15.17 7.49 -2.07
C ASN A 262 -16.35 7.66 -1.10
N TYR A 263 -16.15 8.30 0.06
CA TYR A 263 -17.20 8.49 1.05
C TYR A 263 -18.45 9.19 0.47
N SER A 264 -18.25 10.33 -0.19
CA SER A 264 -19.36 11.07 -0.81
C SER A 264 -20.03 10.31 -1.95
N LEU A 265 -19.29 9.43 -2.63
CA LEU A 265 -19.82 8.59 -3.71
C LEU A 265 -20.73 7.49 -3.15
N LEU A 266 -20.36 6.88 -2.02
CA LEU A 266 -21.12 5.82 -1.36
C LEU A 266 -22.32 6.33 -0.57
N GLY A 267 -22.34 7.62 -0.22
CA GLY A 267 -23.47 8.25 0.47
C GLY A 267 -23.83 7.54 1.78
N ALA A 268 -25.08 7.10 1.90
CA ALA A 268 -25.59 6.46 3.12
C ALA A 268 -24.88 5.14 3.48
N GLU A 269 -24.46 4.35 2.49
CA GLU A 269 -23.68 3.12 2.72
C GLU A 269 -22.31 3.46 3.30
N GLY A 270 -21.65 4.49 2.77
CA GLY A 270 -20.36 4.98 3.27
C GLY A 270 -20.45 5.48 4.71
N PHE A 271 -21.51 6.23 5.04
CA PHE A 271 -21.79 6.68 6.41
C PHE A 271 -21.96 5.49 7.36
N THR A 272 -22.81 4.53 7.00
CA THR A 272 -23.16 3.38 7.84
C THR A 272 -21.93 2.50 8.08
N ALA A 273 -21.15 2.20 7.03
CA ALA A 273 -19.93 1.42 7.15
C ALA A 273 -18.89 2.12 8.05
N LEU A 274 -18.70 3.43 7.88
CA LEU A 274 -17.75 4.19 8.68
C LEU A 274 -18.18 4.31 10.15
N ALA A 275 -19.48 4.50 10.41
CA ALA A 275 -20.03 4.54 11.76
C ALA A 275 -19.82 3.20 12.48
N GLY A 276 -20.14 2.08 11.81
CA GLY A 276 -19.91 0.73 12.35
C GLY A 276 -18.43 0.47 12.67
N LEU A 277 -17.50 0.90 11.79
CA LEU A 277 -16.06 0.84 12.05
C LEU A 277 -15.68 1.59 13.33
N VAL A 278 -16.18 2.82 13.52
CA VAL A 278 -15.88 3.65 14.69
C VAL A 278 -16.53 3.12 15.97
N GLU A 279 -17.71 2.52 15.88
CA GLU A 279 -18.38 1.93 17.05
C GLU A 279 -17.61 0.74 17.64
N GLN A 280 -17.03 -0.09 16.78
CA GLN A 280 -16.25 -1.27 17.17
C GLN A 280 -14.75 -1.01 17.37
N SER A 281 -14.29 0.22 17.17
CA SER A 281 -12.88 0.59 17.29
C SER A 281 -12.62 1.64 18.37
N ALA A 282 -11.50 1.53 19.07
CA ALA A 282 -11.00 2.62 19.91
C ALA A 282 -10.24 3.66 19.06
N GLY A 283 -10.60 4.93 19.21
CA GLY A 283 -9.92 6.05 18.56
C GLY A 283 -8.80 6.62 19.43
N LEU A 284 -7.61 6.85 18.86
CA LEU A 284 -6.43 7.31 19.60
C LEU A 284 -5.64 8.32 18.76
N ARG A 285 -5.24 9.45 19.36
CA ARG A 285 -4.16 10.28 18.82
C ARG A 285 -2.84 9.78 19.39
N PHE A 286 -1.87 9.53 18.53
CA PHE A 286 -0.61 8.89 18.91
C PHE A 286 0.59 9.72 18.44
N THR A 287 1.27 10.38 19.37
CA THR A 287 2.50 11.14 19.10
C THR A 287 3.70 10.33 19.59
N TYR A 288 4.75 10.24 18.78
CA TYR A 288 5.96 9.49 19.13
C TYR A 288 7.20 10.07 18.43
N SER A 289 8.37 9.75 18.98
CA SER A 289 9.67 10.10 18.38
C SER A 289 10.59 8.88 18.21
N VAL A 290 10.43 7.84 19.04
CA VAL A 290 11.25 6.62 19.05
C VAL A 290 10.42 5.42 18.59
N LEU A 291 10.95 4.64 17.65
CA LEU A 291 10.24 3.48 17.08
C LEU A 291 10.06 2.33 18.09
N ASP A 292 11.09 2.02 18.90
CA ASP A 292 10.99 0.93 19.88
C ASP A 292 9.91 1.19 20.94
N GLU A 293 9.77 2.44 21.40
CA GLU A 293 8.69 2.85 22.30
C GLU A 293 7.30 2.69 21.64
N ALA A 294 7.21 3.05 20.36
CA ALA A 294 5.97 2.87 19.61
C ALA A 294 5.61 1.38 19.44
N LEU A 295 6.57 0.52 19.13
CA LEU A 295 6.35 -0.93 19.05
C LEU A 295 5.85 -1.48 20.39
N ALA A 296 6.50 -1.12 21.50
CA ALA A 296 6.09 -1.55 22.83
C ALA A 296 4.66 -1.11 23.17
N TYR A 297 4.27 0.11 22.81
CA TYR A 297 2.90 0.59 22.98
C TYR A 297 1.89 -0.23 22.17
N PHE A 298 2.18 -0.50 20.89
CA PHE A 298 1.28 -1.29 20.05
C PHE A 298 1.17 -2.75 20.53
N ASP A 299 2.26 -3.33 21.05
CA ASP A 299 2.21 -4.67 21.64
C ASP A 299 1.33 -4.71 22.89
N ALA A 300 1.44 -3.71 23.77
CA ALA A 300 0.54 -3.57 24.92
C ALA A 300 -0.92 -3.35 24.47
N LEU A 301 -1.14 -2.55 23.43
CA LEU A 301 -2.47 -2.29 22.86
C LEU A 301 -3.14 -3.58 22.36
N ALA A 302 -2.38 -4.45 21.69
CA ALA A 302 -2.89 -5.72 21.15
C ALA A 302 -3.08 -6.81 22.23
N ALA A 303 -2.44 -6.67 23.40
CA ALA A 303 -2.58 -7.60 24.51
C ALA A 303 -3.88 -7.39 25.32
N VAL A 304 -4.51 -6.22 25.19
CA VAL A 304 -5.83 -5.95 25.78
C VAL A 304 -6.89 -6.76 25.02
N PRO A 305 -7.79 -7.49 25.68
CA PRO A 305 -8.85 -8.28 25.01
C PRO A 305 -9.71 -7.50 24.00
#